data_AF-X1HRW2-F1
#
_entry.id   AF-X1HRW2-F1
#
_cell.length_a   1.000
_cell.length_b   1.000
_cell.length_c   1.000
_cell.angle_alpha   90.00
_cell.angle_beta   90.00
_cell.angle_gamma   90.00
#
_symmetry.space_group_name_H-M   'P 1'
#
loop_
_entity.id
_entity.type
_entity.pdbx_description
1 polymer ?
#
loop_
_entity_poly.entity_id
_entity_poly.type
_entity_poly.pdbx_seq_one_letter_code
_entity_poly.pdbx_strand_id
1 'polypeptide(L)'
;EKKLVLAGLAKVPSAAARAVVEPMLADATVRAEAEAALLGIARGIMGSAPDEAKSIAKKLSAESRSSAVRKGADAILRQADKFEDYIVAWQVAGPYGAGKSLDAQLRTAFPPEKATTKAKDVPWRMLPIPAGGKQPWMMDLLAAVGGERRAAYVRTWVHAEKQLSAKLEFGVDDGSKVWLNGKVVHSDGRGGAATPGEHRVRVQLRRGWNALLLKITQDTGPWQFCFRIRDANDRKLDGIGVDATREPASTGPATAASRPGGASTASAKSAPVRATPKG
;
A
#
# COMPACT_ATOMS: atom_id res chain seq x y z
N GLU A 1 32.43 -13.91 15.00
CA GLU A 1 31.00 -13.86 15.39
C GLU A 1 30.20 -12.81 14.59
N LYS A 2 30.51 -11.50 14.68
CA LYS A 2 29.78 -10.42 13.98
C LYS A 2 29.57 -10.66 12.46
N LYS A 3 30.58 -11.16 11.74
CA LYS A 3 30.49 -11.46 10.30
C LYS A 3 29.45 -12.56 9.97
N LEU A 4 29.36 -13.60 10.80
CA LEU A 4 28.38 -14.69 10.65
C LEU A 4 26.95 -14.18 10.88
N VAL A 5 26.77 -13.30 11.87
CA VAL A 5 25.47 -12.64 12.14
C VAL A 5 25.01 -11.83 10.93
N LEU A 6 25.90 -11.02 10.33
CA LEU A 6 25.59 -10.23 9.14
C LEU A 6 25.20 -11.10 7.93
N ALA A 7 25.90 -12.22 7.72
CA ALA A 7 25.56 -13.18 6.66
C ALA A 7 24.17 -13.82 6.87
N GLY A 8 23.77 -14.05 8.14
CA GLY A 8 22.43 -14.50 8.49
C GLY A 8 21.36 -13.43 8.22
N LEU A 9 21.60 -12.19 8.64
CA LEU A 9 20.67 -11.08 8.46
C LEU A 9 20.43 -10.71 6.99
N ALA A 10 21.41 -10.95 6.11
CA ALA A 10 21.25 -10.78 4.66
C ALA A 10 20.10 -11.62 4.06
N LYS A 11 19.71 -12.71 4.74
CA LYS A 11 18.62 -13.62 4.33
C LYS A 11 17.28 -13.28 4.98
N VAL A 12 17.24 -12.27 5.85
CA VAL A 12 16.04 -11.83 6.57
C VAL A 12 15.67 -10.43 6.10
N PRO A 13 14.89 -10.28 5.01
CA PRO A 13 14.56 -8.98 4.46
C PRO A 13 13.52 -8.27 5.33
N SER A 14 13.98 -7.56 6.36
CA SER A 14 13.11 -6.81 7.26
C SER A 14 13.74 -5.50 7.72
N ALA A 15 12.90 -4.55 8.12
CA ALA A 15 13.34 -3.30 8.74
C ALA A 15 14.15 -3.54 10.03
N ALA A 16 13.82 -4.60 10.78
CA ALA A 16 14.56 -4.99 11.98
C ALA A 16 15.97 -5.48 11.66
N ALA A 17 16.14 -6.32 10.62
CA ALA A 17 17.45 -6.74 10.16
C ALA A 17 18.28 -5.54 9.69
N ARG A 18 17.67 -4.60 8.97
CA ARG A 18 18.33 -3.35 8.56
C ARG A 18 18.81 -2.53 9.75
N ALA A 19 17.97 -2.32 10.76
CA ALA A 19 18.32 -1.54 11.94
C ALA A 19 19.54 -2.11 12.71
N VAL A 20 19.78 -3.42 12.60
CA VAL A 20 20.97 -4.08 13.15
C VAL A 20 22.19 -3.90 12.24
N VAL A 21 22.01 -3.97 10.92
CA VAL A 21 23.11 -3.91 9.95
C VAL A 21 23.62 -2.48 9.73
N GLU A 22 22.74 -1.48 9.66
CA GLU A 22 23.12 -0.08 9.34
C GLU A 22 24.22 0.50 10.24
N PRO A 23 24.16 0.36 11.59
CA PRO A 23 25.22 0.85 12.46
C PRO A 23 26.59 0.21 12.18
N MET A 24 26.62 -1.02 11.66
CA MET A 24 27.87 -1.75 11.37
C MET A 24 28.63 -1.18 10.16
N LEU A 25 28.03 -0.29 9.36
CA LEU A 25 28.72 0.40 8.28
C LEU A 25 29.83 1.36 8.76
N ALA A 26 29.76 1.81 10.02
CA ALA A 26 30.75 2.67 10.63
C ALA A 26 32.01 1.91 11.08
N ASP A 27 31.90 0.59 11.30
CA ASP A 27 33.02 -0.26 11.70
C ASP A 27 33.76 -0.78 10.45
N ALA A 28 34.95 -0.22 10.20
CA ALA A 28 35.76 -0.58 9.04
C ALA A 28 36.09 -2.08 8.95
N THR A 29 36.09 -2.81 10.06
CA THR A 29 36.46 -4.24 10.12
C THR A 29 35.36 -5.17 9.62
N VAL A 30 34.10 -4.72 9.64
CA VAL A 30 32.92 -5.48 9.22
C VAL A 30 32.08 -4.77 8.15
N ARG A 31 32.55 -3.60 7.67
CA ARG A 31 31.82 -2.78 6.71
C ARG A 31 31.48 -3.55 5.43
N ALA A 32 32.41 -4.35 4.90
CA ALA A 32 32.18 -5.11 3.67
C ALA A 32 31.04 -6.13 3.83
N GLU A 33 30.99 -6.82 4.97
CA GLU A 33 29.93 -7.76 5.31
C GLU A 33 28.60 -7.05 5.56
N ALA A 34 28.63 -5.86 6.18
CA ALA A 34 27.44 -5.05 6.39
C ALA A 34 26.86 -4.53 5.06
N GLU A 35 27.70 -4.07 4.13
CA GLU A 35 27.29 -3.67 2.77
C GLU A 35 26.68 -4.86 2.00
N ALA A 36 27.28 -6.04 2.09
CA ALA A 36 26.73 -7.26 1.48
C ALA A 36 25.37 -7.67 2.11
N ALA A 37 25.23 -7.51 3.42
CA ALA A 37 23.97 -7.77 4.11
C ALA A 37 22.86 -6.78 3.72
N LEU A 38 23.18 -5.48 3.63
CA LEU A 38 22.25 -4.47 3.13
C LEU A 38 21.82 -4.73 1.69
N LEU A 39 22.73 -5.19 0.83
CA LEU A 39 22.39 -5.57 -0.53
C LEU A 39 21.38 -6.75 -0.54
N GLY A 40 21.58 -7.74 0.33
CA GLY A 40 20.65 -8.86 0.51
C GLY A 40 19.26 -8.39 0.97
N ILE A 41 19.22 -7.52 1.98
CA ILE A 41 17.99 -6.92 2.49
C ILE A 41 17.27 -6.13 1.39
N ALA A 42 17.98 -5.24 0.68
CA ALA A 42 17.41 -4.43 -0.40
C ALA A 42 16.77 -5.30 -1.49
N ARG A 43 17.42 -6.42 -1.85
CA ARG A 43 16.87 -7.37 -2.81
C ARG A 43 15.59 -8.02 -2.29
N GLY A 44 15.57 -8.44 -1.03
CA GLY A 44 14.43 -9.16 -0.47
C GLY A 44 13.22 -8.29 -0.12
N ILE A 45 13.41 -6.99 0.16
CA ILE A 45 12.30 -6.07 0.42
C ILE A 45 11.74 -5.42 -0.86
N MET A 46 12.25 -5.77 -2.05
CA MET A 46 11.82 -5.14 -3.31
C MET A 46 10.33 -5.31 -3.59
N GLY A 47 9.75 -6.45 -3.21
CA GLY A 47 8.32 -6.75 -3.34
C GLY A 47 7.45 -6.24 -2.19
N SER A 48 8.03 -5.59 -1.17
CA SER A 48 7.28 -5.14 0.01
C SER A 48 7.48 -3.64 0.30
N ALA A 49 8.69 -3.12 0.15
CA ALA A 49 9.06 -1.71 0.35
C ALA A 49 10.01 -1.23 -0.76
N PRO A 50 9.50 -1.04 -2.00
CA PRO A 50 10.35 -0.82 -3.16
C PRO A 50 11.17 0.47 -3.11
N ASP A 51 10.64 1.53 -2.51
CA ASP A 51 11.36 2.79 -2.38
C ASP A 51 12.51 2.70 -1.37
N GLU A 52 12.34 1.91 -0.31
CA GLU A 52 13.41 1.62 0.63
C GLU A 52 14.52 0.79 -0.02
N ALA A 53 14.16 -0.27 -0.77
CA ALA A 53 15.12 -1.05 -1.56
C ALA A 53 15.93 -0.17 -2.53
N LYS A 54 15.24 0.71 -3.26
CA LYS A 54 15.88 1.68 -4.18
C LYS A 54 16.81 2.62 -3.43
N SER A 55 16.42 3.12 -2.26
CA SER A 55 17.25 4.01 -1.43
C SER A 55 18.55 3.31 -1.00
N ILE A 56 18.45 2.08 -0.49
CA ILE A 56 19.61 1.29 -0.08
C ILE A 56 20.51 1.01 -1.29
N ALA A 57 19.92 0.58 -2.42
CA ALA A 57 20.67 0.28 -3.63
C ALA A 57 21.39 1.52 -4.21
N LYS A 58 20.75 2.70 -4.24
CA LYS A 58 21.40 3.95 -4.65
C LYS A 58 22.63 4.26 -3.79
N LYS A 59 22.48 4.15 -2.46
CA LYS A 59 23.59 4.37 -1.53
C LYS A 59 24.74 3.39 -1.77
N LEU A 60 24.44 2.10 -1.87
CA LEU A 60 25.45 1.06 -2.10
C LEU A 60 26.14 1.20 -3.45
N SER A 61 25.41 1.56 -4.51
CA SER A 61 25.96 1.82 -5.83
C SER A 61 26.97 2.99 -5.81
N ALA A 62 26.63 4.08 -5.11
CA ALA A 62 27.46 5.27 -5.04
C ALA A 62 28.67 5.13 -4.10
N GLU A 63 28.50 4.50 -2.93
CA GLU A 63 29.47 4.58 -1.83
C GLU A 63 30.29 3.30 -1.59
N SER A 64 29.83 2.14 -2.04
CA SER A 64 30.50 0.87 -1.74
C SER A 64 31.85 0.79 -2.43
N ARG A 65 32.88 0.33 -1.72
CA ARG A 65 34.20 0.02 -2.30
C ARG A 65 34.21 -1.30 -3.05
N SER A 66 33.28 -2.20 -2.75
CA SER A 66 33.16 -3.51 -3.40
C SER A 66 32.48 -3.41 -4.76
N SER A 67 33.19 -3.82 -5.82
CA SER A 67 32.63 -3.84 -7.19
C SER A 67 31.46 -4.82 -7.31
N ALA A 68 31.46 -5.93 -6.56
CA ALA A 68 30.37 -6.89 -6.53
C ALA A 68 29.11 -6.29 -5.89
N VAL A 69 29.27 -5.52 -4.80
CA VAL A 69 28.15 -4.84 -4.14
C VAL A 69 27.56 -3.76 -5.06
N ARG A 70 28.39 -2.92 -5.67
CA ARG A 70 27.92 -1.90 -6.64
C ARG A 70 27.14 -2.53 -7.79
N LYS A 71 27.71 -3.55 -8.46
CA LYS A 71 27.03 -4.27 -9.55
C LYS A 71 25.68 -4.88 -9.11
N GLY A 72 25.63 -5.44 -7.91
CA GLY A 72 24.42 -5.99 -7.33
C GLY A 72 23.36 -4.91 -7.04
N ALA A 73 23.78 -3.76 -6.54
CA ALA A 73 22.91 -2.63 -6.28
C ALA A 73 22.34 -2.04 -7.58
N ASP A 74 23.19 -1.88 -8.62
CA ASP A 74 22.74 -1.42 -9.94
C ASP A 74 21.75 -2.40 -10.57
N ALA A 75 21.88 -3.71 -10.30
CA ALA A 75 20.92 -4.71 -10.77
C ALA A 75 19.54 -4.53 -10.11
N ILE A 76 19.49 -4.18 -8.82
CA ILE A 76 18.24 -3.85 -8.12
C ILE A 76 17.60 -2.61 -8.75
N LEU A 77 18.39 -1.55 -9.02
CA LEU A 77 17.88 -0.33 -9.64
C LEU A 77 17.33 -0.60 -11.04
N ARG A 78 18.08 -1.31 -11.89
CA ARG A 78 17.59 -1.72 -13.23
C ARG A 78 16.34 -2.58 -13.17
N GLN A 79 16.22 -3.44 -12.16
CA GLN A 79 15.00 -4.23 -11.97
C GLN A 79 13.82 -3.34 -11.55
N ALA A 80 14.05 -2.40 -10.64
CA ALA A 80 13.02 -1.44 -10.23
C ALA A 80 12.56 -0.54 -11.38
N ASP A 81 13.47 -0.12 -12.26
CA ASP A 81 13.14 0.68 -13.45
C ASP A 81 12.20 -0.07 -14.41
N LYS A 82 12.32 -1.40 -14.50
CA LYS A 82 11.40 -2.25 -15.28
C LYS A 82 9.98 -2.27 -14.72
N PHE A 83 9.74 -1.85 -13.48
CA PHE A 83 8.38 -1.73 -12.94
C PHE A 83 7.74 -0.39 -13.32
N GLU A 84 8.49 0.51 -13.95
CA GLU A 84 8.08 1.88 -14.27
C GLU A 84 7.57 2.61 -13.02
N ASP A 85 6.30 3.05 -13.03
CA ASP A 85 5.59 3.63 -11.89
C ASP A 85 4.43 2.77 -11.40
N TYR A 86 4.37 1.50 -11.81
CA TYR A 86 3.42 0.54 -11.29
C TYR A 86 3.77 0.11 -9.88
N ILE A 87 2.74 -0.08 -9.08
CA ILE A 87 2.84 -0.61 -7.73
C ILE A 87 2.97 -2.13 -7.83
N VAL A 88 4.11 -2.64 -7.35
CA VAL A 88 4.38 -4.10 -7.25
C VAL A 88 4.38 -4.61 -5.82
N ALA A 89 4.33 -3.69 -4.85
CA ALA A 89 4.28 -4.03 -3.43
C ALA A 89 2.84 -4.17 -2.96
N TRP A 90 2.39 -5.41 -2.84
CA TRP A 90 1.03 -5.76 -2.47
C TRP A 90 1.02 -6.87 -1.43
N GLN A 91 0.04 -6.82 -0.53
CA GLN A 91 -0.42 -7.98 0.19
C GLN A 91 -1.67 -8.54 -0.47
N VAL A 92 -1.91 -9.85 -0.34
CA VAL A 92 -3.10 -10.54 -0.84
C VAL A 92 -3.78 -11.33 0.28
N ALA A 93 -5.11 -11.38 0.22
CA ALA A 93 -5.96 -12.24 1.05
C ALA A 93 -7.05 -12.88 0.19
N GLY A 94 -7.39 -14.13 0.51
CA GLY A 94 -8.36 -14.93 -0.23
C GLY A 94 -7.78 -16.26 -0.72
N PRO A 95 -8.50 -16.97 -1.61
CA PRO A 95 -9.70 -16.49 -2.30
C PRO A 95 -10.95 -16.55 -1.41
N TYR A 96 -11.98 -15.80 -1.77
CA TYR A 96 -13.25 -15.68 -1.05
C TYR A 96 -14.43 -15.98 -1.97
N GLY A 97 -15.43 -16.67 -1.42
CA GLY A 97 -16.59 -17.10 -2.20
C GLY A 97 -16.26 -18.25 -3.16
N ALA A 98 -17.31 -18.95 -3.58
CA ALA A 98 -17.26 -19.96 -4.62
C ALA A 98 -18.62 -20.02 -5.32
N GLY A 99 -18.63 -20.17 -6.65
CA GLY A 99 -19.82 -20.50 -7.42
C GLY A 99 -20.87 -19.39 -7.57
N LYS A 100 -20.52 -18.14 -7.22
CA LYS A 100 -21.39 -16.97 -7.45
C LYS A 100 -21.04 -16.30 -8.77
N SER A 101 -22.00 -15.62 -9.40
CA SER A 101 -21.72 -14.73 -10.53
C SER A 101 -20.78 -13.59 -10.14
N LEU A 102 -20.05 -13.02 -11.10
CA LEU A 102 -19.16 -11.87 -10.91
C LEU A 102 -19.83 -10.74 -10.10
N ASP A 103 -21.01 -10.31 -10.53
CA ASP A 103 -21.80 -9.27 -9.85
C ASP A 103 -22.12 -9.62 -8.39
N ALA A 104 -22.51 -10.87 -8.14
CA ALA A 104 -22.82 -11.32 -6.79
C ALA A 104 -21.57 -11.40 -5.91
N GLN A 105 -20.43 -11.81 -6.45
CA GLN A 105 -19.14 -11.79 -5.74
C GLN A 105 -18.74 -10.35 -5.40
N LEU A 106 -18.84 -9.42 -6.36
CA LEU A 106 -18.48 -8.02 -6.18
C LEU A 106 -19.30 -7.37 -5.05
N ARG A 107 -20.61 -7.64 -5.01
CA ARG A 107 -21.53 -7.11 -3.99
C ARG A 107 -21.41 -7.78 -2.63
N THR A 108 -20.99 -9.05 -2.58
CA THR A 108 -20.87 -9.78 -1.31
C THR A 108 -19.70 -9.23 -0.47
N ALA A 109 -19.99 -8.64 0.70
CA ALA A 109 -18.95 -8.18 1.61
C ALA A 109 -18.21 -9.35 2.29
N PHE A 110 -16.91 -9.49 2.03
CA PHE A 110 -16.03 -10.47 2.69
C PHE A 110 -15.24 -9.82 3.85
N PRO A 111 -14.54 -10.59 4.70
CA PRO A 111 -13.86 -10.05 5.88
C PRO A 111 -13.00 -8.80 5.65
N PRO A 112 -12.20 -8.68 4.56
CA PRO A 112 -11.41 -7.47 4.30
C PRO A 112 -12.22 -6.16 4.14
N GLU A 113 -13.51 -6.23 3.81
CA GLU A 113 -14.38 -5.05 3.68
C GLU A 113 -15.05 -4.64 5.01
N LYS A 114 -15.03 -5.51 6.02
CA LYS A 114 -15.88 -5.34 7.22
C LYS A 114 -15.16 -4.51 8.28
N ALA A 115 -15.80 -3.43 8.72
CA ALA A 115 -15.28 -2.57 9.78
C ALA A 115 -15.07 -3.30 11.13
N THR A 116 -15.77 -4.41 11.35
CA THR A 116 -15.66 -5.24 12.56
C THR A 116 -14.53 -6.26 12.50
N THR A 117 -13.99 -6.54 11.31
CA THR A 117 -12.90 -7.50 11.15
C THR A 117 -11.58 -6.82 11.51
N LYS A 118 -10.87 -7.37 12.50
CA LYS A 118 -9.53 -6.85 12.83
C LYS A 118 -8.57 -7.29 11.72
N ALA A 119 -7.59 -6.45 11.39
CA ALA A 119 -6.62 -6.75 10.32
C ALA A 119 -5.93 -8.12 10.53
N LYS A 120 -5.64 -8.48 11.79
CA LYS A 120 -5.06 -9.76 12.21
C LYS A 120 -5.95 -10.99 11.94
N ASP A 121 -7.25 -10.80 11.77
CA ASP A 121 -8.21 -11.87 11.53
C ASP A 121 -8.35 -12.18 10.02
N VAL A 122 -7.63 -11.43 9.17
CA VAL A 122 -7.52 -11.68 7.74
C VAL A 122 -6.13 -12.22 7.44
N PRO A 123 -6.00 -13.37 6.74
CA PRO A 123 -4.72 -14.00 6.46
C PRO A 123 -3.99 -13.28 5.31
N TRP A 124 -3.53 -12.06 5.56
CA TRP A 124 -2.73 -11.30 4.62
C TRP A 124 -1.33 -11.91 4.48
N ARG A 125 -0.88 -12.04 3.23
CA ARG A 125 0.51 -12.40 2.91
C ARG A 125 1.03 -11.53 1.78
N MET A 126 2.35 -11.41 1.66
CA MET A 126 2.95 -10.72 0.53
C MET A 126 2.56 -11.40 -0.79
N LEU A 127 2.11 -10.59 -1.76
CA LEU A 127 1.87 -11.04 -3.12
C LEU A 127 3.21 -11.02 -3.87
N PRO A 128 3.69 -12.17 -4.38
CA PRO A 128 4.97 -12.21 -5.09
C PRO A 128 4.93 -11.38 -6.38
N ILE A 129 6.03 -10.70 -6.68
CA ILE A 129 6.24 -10.11 -8.01
C ILE A 129 6.36 -11.27 -9.02
N PRO A 130 5.63 -11.23 -10.16
CA PRO A 130 5.76 -12.24 -11.21
C PRO A 130 7.20 -12.41 -11.69
N ALA A 131 7.58 -13.64 -12.02
CA ALA A 131 8.90 -13.95 -12.54
C ALA A 131 9.03 -13.56 -14.02
N GLY A 132 9.71 -12.44 -14.31
CA GLY A 132 10.05 -12.04 -15.68
C GLY A 132 8.85 -11.56 -16.51
N GLY A 133 8.97 -11.66 -17.84
CA GLY A 133 7.94 -11.22 -18.79
C GLY A 133 8.11 -9.78 -19.29
N LYS A 134 7.30 -9.42 -20.29
CA LYS A 134 7.28 -8.06 -20.88
C LYS A 134 6.62 -7.02 -19.96
N GLN A 135 5.79 -7.48 -19.02
CA GLN A 135 5.04 -6.66 -18.07
C GLN A 135 5.26 -7.18 -16.64
N PRO A 136 6.45 -6.98 -16.06
CA PRO A 136 6.79 -7.52 -14.74
C PRO A 136 5.98 -6.90 -13.58
N TRP A 137 5.14 -5.91 -13.87
CA TRP A 137 4.18 -5.28 -12.96
C TRP A 137 2.76 -5.85 -13.04
N MET A 138 2.50 -6.79 -13.95
CA MET A 138 1.19 -7.45 -14.08
C MET A 138 1.07 -8.55 -13.01
N MET A 139 0.49 -8.20 -11.87
CA MET A 139 0.37 -9.08 -10.71
C MET A 139 -0.56 -10.25 -10.99
N ASP A 140 -0.16 -11.46 -10.59
CA ASP A 140 -0.88 -12.71 -10.88
C ASP A 140 -1.58 -13.25 -9.63
N LEU A 141 -2.90 -13.07 -9.59
CA LEU A 141 -3.76 -13.58 -8.52
C LEU A 141 -4.09 -15.06 -8.70
N LEU A 142 -4.08 -15.59 -9.92
CA LEU A 142 -4.36 -17.00 -10.17
C LEU A 142 -3.24 -17.84 -9.59
N ALA A 143 -1.98 -17.48 -9.87
CA ALA A 143 -0.81 -18.12 -9.28
C ALA A 143 -0.75 -17.93 -7.76
N ALA A 144 -1.23 -16.79 -7.25
CA ALA A 144 -1.20 -16.51 -5.83
C ALA A 144 -2.24 -17.31 -5.04
N VAL A 145 -3.52 -17.20 -5.40
CA VAL A 145 -4.65 -17.69 -4.58
C VAL A 145 -5.53 -18.74 -5.28
N GLY A 146 -5.47 -18.83 -6.61
CA GLY A 146 -6.08 -19.90 -7.39
C GLY A 146 -7.61 -19.95 -7.47
N GLY A 147 -8.07 -20.61 -8.53
CA GLY A 147 -9.47 -20.96 -8.76
C GLY A 147 -10.31 -19.94 -9.51
N GLU A 148 -11.58 -20.31 -9.62
CA GLU A 148 -12.56 -19.68 -10.50
C GLU A 148 -13.82 -19.33 -9.71
N ARG A 149 -14.54 -18.31 -10.17
CA ARG A 149 -15.78 -17.83 -9.55
C ARG A 149 -15.58 -17.47 -8.08
N ARG A 150 -14.53 -16.68 -7.80
CA ARG A 150 -14.11 -16.23 -6.47
C ARG A 150 -13.61 -14.78 -6.49
N ALA A 151 -13.43 -14.18 -5.31
CA ALA A 151 -12.81 -12.87 -5.17
C ALA A 151 -11.52 -12.93 -4.36
N ALA A 152 -10.58 -12.06 -4.63
CA ALA A 152 -9.40 -11.82 -3.82
C ALA A 152 -9.35 -10.35 -3.42
N TYR A 153 -8.60 -10.09 -2.37
CA TYR A 153 -8.29 -8.73 -1.95
C TYR A 153 -6.81 -8.50 -2.02
N VAL A 154 -6.43 -7.33 -2.50
CA VAL A 154 -5.06 -6.85 -2.41
C VAL A 154 -5.01 -5.50 -1.72
N ARG A 155 -3.97 -5.27 -0.93
CA ARG A 155 -3.78 -3.98 -0.24
C ARG A 155 -2.34 -3.52 -0.24
N THR A 156 -2.17 -2.22 -0.14
CA THR A 156 -0.88 -1.55 0.01
C THR A 156 -1.07 -0.18 0.65
N TRP A 157 0.03 0.49 1.00
CA TRP A 157 0.01 1.84 1.55
C TRP A 157 0.87 2.77 0.72
N VAL A 158 0.30 3.93 0.41
CA VAL A 158 0.94 4.97 -0.40
C VAL A 158 1.21 6.17 0.48
N HIS A 159 2.48 6.49 0.70
CA HIS A 159 2.88 7.73 1.34
C HIS A 159 2.84 8.86 0.33
N ALA A 160 2.29 10.02 0.72
CA ALA A 160 2.42 11.25 -0.04
C ALA A 160 3.09 12.33 0.84
N GLU A 161 4.15 12.98 0.35
CA GLU A 161 4.89 14.01 1.11
C GLU A 161 4.01 15.22 1.47
N LYS A 162 3.02 15.50 0.62
CA LYS A 162 2.00 16.53 0.79
C LYS A 162 0.65 16.02 0.30
N GLN A 163 -0.40 16.81 0.49
CA GLN A 163 -1.69 16.52 -0.12
C GLN A 163 -1.57 16.67 -1.65
N LEU A 164 -1.99 15.66 -2.41
CA LEU A 164 -1.82 15.59 -3.87
C LEU A 164 -3.12 15.18 -4.56
N SER A 165 -3.52 15.93 -5.59
CA SER A 165 -4.57 15.48 -6.51
C SER A 165 -3.95 14.46 -7.46
N ALA A 166 -4.59 13.30 -7.59
CA ALA A 166 -4.02 12.16 -8.29
C ALA A 166 -5.07 11.43 -9.12
N LYS A 167 -4.60 10.55 -10.00
CA LYS A 167 -5.41 9.63 -10.77
C LYS A 167 -4.95 8.21 -10.50
N LEU A 168 -5.86 7.38 -10.01
CA LEU A 168 -5.66 5.94 -9.97
C LEU A 168 -5.83 5.43 -11.40
N GLU A 169 -4.82 4.73 -11.90
CA GLU A 169 -4.83 4.13 -13.22
C GLU A 169 -4.52 2.64 -13.11
N PHE A 170 -5.44 1.78 -13.55
CA PHE A 170 -5.32 0.34 -13.33
C PHE A 170 -6.08 -0.48 -14.36
N GLY A 171 -5.76 -1.77 -14.42
CA GLY A 171 -6.47 -2.80 -15.19
C GLY A 171 -6.63 -4.04 -14.31
N VAL A 172 -7.74 -4.74 -14.47
CA VAL A 172 -8.13 -5.90 -13.65
C VAL A 172 -8.78 -6.97 -14.52
N ASP A 173 -8.67 -8.20 -14.07
CA ASP A 173 -9.34 -9.37 -14.62
C ASP A 173 -9.94 -10.13 -13.44
N ASP A 174 -11.24 -10.15 -13.17
CA ASP A 174 -12.37 -9.46 -13.81
C ASP A 174 -12.72 -8.17 -13.03
N GLY A 175 -13.97 -8.06 -12.57
CA GLY A 175 -14.52 -6.89 -11.89
C GLY A 175 -13.72 -6.45 -10.67
N SER A 176 -13.80 -5.15 -10.37
CA SER A 176 -13.05 -4.54 -9.28
C SER A 176 -13.85 -3.57 -8.43
N LYS A 177 -13.43 -3.46 -7.17
CA LYS A 177 -13.89 -2.42 -6.24
C LYS A 177 -12.68 -1.89 -5.50
N VAL A 178 -12.54 -0.57 -5.46
CA VAL A 178 -11.35 0.09 -4.90
C VAL A 178 -11.75 1.01 -3.76
N TRP A 179 -11.03 0.90 -2.65
CA TRP A 179 -11.13 1.79 -1.51
C TRP A 179 -9.83 2.57 -1.33
N LEU A 180 -9.97 3.86 -1.10
CA LEU A 180 -8.90 4.73 -0.64
C LEU A 180 -9.27 5.27 0.74
N ASN A 181 -8.42 5.01 1.73
CA ASN A 181 -8.64 5.40 3.13
C ASN A 181 -10.02 4.95 3.67
N GLY A 182 -10.44 3.72 3.31
CA GLY A 182 -11.71 3.14 3.74
C GLY A 182 -12.95 3.63 2.97
N LYS A 183 -12.81 4.60 2.06
CA LYS A 183 -13.91 5.08 1.20
C LYS A 183 -13.84 4.39 -0.16
N VAL A 184 -14.97 3.84 -0.63
CA VAL A 184 -15.10 3.34 -2.01
C VAL A 184 -14.91 4.51 -2.99
N VAL A 185 -13.95 4.37 -3.90
CA VAL A 185 -13.68 5.34 -4.98
C VAL A 185 -13.99 4.77 -6.36
N HIS A 186 -14.13 3.45 -6.48
CA HIS A 186 -14.44 2.76 -7.73
C HIS A 186 -15.19 1.46 -7.45
N SER A 187 -16.11 1.10 -8.34
CA SER A 187 -16.77 -0.20 -8.39
C SER A 187 -17.24 -0.47 -9.81
N ASP A 188 -16.75 -1.53 -10.43
CA ASP A 188 -17.15 -2.00 -11.75
C ASP A 188 -17.17 -3.54 -11.75
N GLY A 189 -18.28 -4.13 -12.19
CA GLY A 189 -18.48 -5.59 -12.25
C GLY A 189 -18.16 -6.21 -13.60
N ARG A 190 -17.74 -5.39 -14.57
CA ARG A 190 -17.36 -5.86 -15.90
C ARG A 190 -16.20 -6.85 -15.82
N GLY A 191 -16.33 -7.98 -16.51
CA GLY A 191 -15.24 -8.92 -16.73
C GLY A 191 -14.44 -8.62 -18.00
N GLY A 192 -13.31 -9.32 -18.16
CA GLY A 192 -12.38 -9.12 -19.26
C GLY A 192 -10.92 -9.20 -18.81
N ALA A 193 -10.01 -9.11 -19.78
CA ALA A 193 -8.59 -9.20 -19.51
C ALA A 193 -8.04 -7.90 -18.87
N ALA A 194 -7.07 -8.05 -17.97
CA ALA A 194 -6.41 -6.95 -17.29
C ALA A 194 -5.65 -6.04 -18.28
N THR A 195 -6.28 -4.92 -18.66
CA THR A 195 -5.71 -3.97 -19.62
C THR A 195 -5.14 -2.75 -18.89
N PRO A 196 -3.82 -2.45 -18.97
CA PRO A 196 -3.24 -1.31 -18.27
C PRO A 196 -3.92 0.01 -18.63
N GLY A 197 -4.42 0.71 -17.59
CA GLY A 197 -5.06 2.00 -17.72
C GLY A 197 -6.47 2.00 -18.31
N GLU A 198 -7.12 0.83 -18.33
CA GLU A 198 -8.54 0.66 -18.61
C GLU A 198 -9.41 1.49 -17.66
N HIS A 199 -9.09 1.49 -16.37
CA HIS A 199 -9.77 2.28 -15.36
C HIS A 199 -8.95 3.50 -14.94
N ARG A 200 -9.63 4.65 -14.86
CA ARG A 200 -9.04 5.94 -14.50
C ARG A 200 -9.96 6.68 -13.53
N VAL A 201 -9.49 6.89 -12.30
CA VAL A 201 -10.31 7.47 -11.22
C VAL A 201 -9.58 8.63 -10.56
N ARG A 202 -10.17 9.83 -10.58
CA ARG A 202 -9.61 11.00 -9.89
C ARG A 202 -9.82 10.86 -8.38
N VAL A 203 -8.75 11.08 -7.61
CA VAL A 203 -8.75 10.99 -6.15
C VAL A 203 -7.90 12.09 -5.53
N GLN A 204 -8.03 12.25 -4.22
CA GLN A 204 -7.18 13.10 -3.41
C GLN A 204 -6.39 12.24 -2.43
N LEU A 205 -5.06 12.28 -2.50
CA LEU A 205 -4.19 11.70 -1.48
C LEU A 205 -4.01 12.70 -0.35
N ARG A 206 -4.14 12.23 0.91
CA ARG A 206 -3.75 13.02 2.07
C ARG A 206 -2.23 13.02 2.20
N ARG A 207 -1.66 14.07 2.81
CA ARG A 207 -0.28 14.03 3.29
C ARG A 207 -0.11 12.84 4.26
N GLY A 208 1.00 12.15 4.16
CA GLY A 208 1.28 10.92 4.91
C GLY A 208 0.74 9.68 4.22
N TRP A 209 0.46 8.64 5.01
CA TRP A 209 0.08 7.32 4.50
C TRP A 209 -1.39 7.23 4.11
N ASN A 210 -1.66 6.69 2.93
CA ASN A 210 -2.98 6.41 2.38
C ASN A 210 -3.14 4.89 2.24
N ALA A 211 -4.19 4.33 2.82
CA ALA A 211 -4.49 2.90 2.67
C ALA A 211 -5.23 2.66 1.36
N LEU A 212 -4.74 1.72 0.55
CA LEU A 212 -5.35 1.33 -0.71
C LEU A 212 -5.74 -0.15 -0.60
N LEU A 213 -7.02 -0.43 -0.84
CA LEU A 213 -7.58 -1.79 -0.84
C LEU A 213 -8.32 -1.99 -2.15
N LEU A 214 -8.08 -3.12 -2.79
CA LEU A 214 -8.83 -3.57 -3.95
C LEU A 214 -9.47 -4.91 -3.62
N LYS A 215 -10.69 -5.08 -4.13
CA LYS A 215 -11.32 -6.36 -4.33
C LYS A 215 -11.31 -6.61 -5.83
N ILE A 216 -10.89 -7.80 -6.23
CA ILE A 216 -10.89 -8.23 -7.62
C ILE A 216 -11.66 -9.55 -7.65
N THR A 217 -12.68 -9.63 -8.50
CA THR A 217 -13.46 -10.84 -8.74
C THR A 217 -12.85 -11.63 -9.89
N GLN A 218 -13.13 -12.92 -9.95
CA GLN A 218 -12.70 -13.83 -11.00
C GLN A 218 -13.91 -14.67 -11.41
N ASP A 219 -14.17 -14.76 -12.71
CA ASP A 219 -15.01 -15.78 -13.32
C ASP A 219 -14.15 -16.99 -13.69
N THR A 220 -13.43 -16.96 -14.81
CA THR A 220 -12.62 -18.07 -15.32
C THR A 220 -11.39 -17.59 -16.09
N GLY A 221 -10.34 -18.41 -16.18
CA GLY A 221 -9.15 -18.09 -16.98
C GLY A 221 -8.07 -17.33 -16.20
N PRO A 222 -7.28 -16.45 -16.84
CA PRO A 222 -6.27 -15.62 -16.17
C PRO A 222 -6.90 -14.80 -15.04
N TRP A 223 -6.11 -14.46 -14.01
CA TRP A 223 -6.55 -13.59 -12.93
C TRP A 223 -5.43 -12.62 -12.60
N GLN A 224 -5.52 -11.40 -13.12
CA GLN A 224 -4.41 -10.46 -13.09
C GLN A 224 -4.86 -9.04 -12.77
N PHE A 225 -3.92 -8.22 -12.31
CA PHE A 225 -4.13 -6.79 -12.21
C PHE A 225 -2.83 -6.01 -12.31
N CYS A 226 -2.93 -4.75 -12.69
CA CYS A 226 -1.84 -3.78 -12.59
C CYS A 226 -2.40 -2.45 -12.09
N PHE A 227 -1.59 -1.68 -11.36
CA PHE A 227 -2.04 -0.45 -10.75
C PHE A 227 -0.92 0.57 -10.65
N ARG A 228 -1.20 1.83 -10.98
CA ARG A 228 -0.29 2.96 -10.79
C ARG A 228 -1.05 4.22 -10.39
N ILE A 229 -0.31 5.24 -9.97
CA ILE A 229 -0.85 6.53 -9.58
C ILE A 229 -0.17 7.61 -10.42
N ARG A 230 -0.98 8.37 -11.15
CA ARG A 230 -0.53 9.41 -12.07
C ARG A 230 -0.99 10.78 -11.61
N ASP A 231 -0.35 11.82 -12.11
CA ASP A 231 -0.85 13.18 -11.97
C ASP A 231 -2.10 13.42 -12.86
N ALA A 232 -2.66 14.64 -12.81
CA ALA A 232 -3.81 14.99 -13.63
C ALA A 232 -3.56 14.88 -15.14
N ASN A 233 -2.30 14.99 -15.57
CA ASN A 233 -1.84 15.04 -16.95
C ASN A 233 -1.23 13.70 -17.42
N ASP A 234 -1.56 12.59 -16.76
CA ASP A 234 -1.08 11.25 -17.14
C ASP A 234 0.43 11.03 -17.03
N ARG A 235 1.12 11.85 -16.24
CA ARG A 235 2.54 11.69 -15.93
C ARG A 235 2.72 10.95 -14.62
N LYS A 236 3.93 10.40 -14.42
CA LYS A 236 4.35 9.84 -13.14
C LYS A 236 4.15 10.87 -12.04
N LEU A 237 3.49 10.47 -10.95
CA LEU A 237 3.28 11.34 -9.80
C LEU A 237 4.53 11.31 -8.90
N ASP A 238 5.14 12.47 -8.69
CA ASP A 238 6.28 12.61 -7.77
C ASP A 238 5.82 12.82 -6.31
N GLY A 239 6.74 12.64 -5.37
CA GLY A 239 6.49 12.84 -3.93
C GLY A 239 5.59 11.77 -3.31
N ILE A 240 5.51 10.58 -3.94
CA ILE A 240 4.85 9.41 -3.39
C ILE A 240 5.83 8.24 -3.18
N GLY A 241 5.52 7.37 -2.22
CA GLY A 241 6.22 6.11 -2.00
C GLY A 241 5.25 5.00 -1.60
N VAL A 242 5.69 3.74 -1.71
CA VAL A 242 4.87 2.56 -1.42
C VAL A 242 5.55 1.65 -0.39
N ASP A 243 4.74 1.16 0.56
CA ASP A 243 5.16 0.19 1.56
C ASP A 243 3.99 -0.74 1.92
N ALA A 244 4.06 -2.00 1.49
CA ALA A 244 3.08 -3.04 1.77
C ALA A 244 3.29 -3.73 3.13
N THR A 245 4.35 -3.40 3.87
CA THR A 245 4.60 -3.94 5.22
C THR A 245 3.95 -3.11 6.31
N ARG A 246 3.50 -1.89 5.98
CA ARG A 246 2.79 -1.05 6.93
C ARG A 246 1.45 -1.65 7.25
N GLU A 247 1.07 -1.60 8.52
CA GLU A 247 -0.34 -1.59 8.87
C GLU A 247 -0.79 -0.13 9.01
N PRO A 248 -2.08 0.19 8.82
CA PRO A 248 -2.54 1.53 9.14
C PRO A 248 -2.23 1.75 10.62
N ALA A 249 -1.57 2.86 10.96
CA ALA A 249 -1.66 3.38 12.32
C ALA A 249 -3.15 3.43 12.64
N SER A 250 -3.56 2.88 13.79
CA SER A 250 -4.94 2.99 14.24
C SER A 250 -5.34 4.45 14.12
N THR A 251 -6.29 4.74 13.23
CA THR A 251 -6.96 6.02 13.25
C THR A 251 -7.76 6.00 14.54
N GLY A 252 -7.16 6.46 15.64
CA GLY A 252 -7.91 6.95 16.77
C GLY A 252 -8.90 8.00 16.26
N PRO A 253 -10.08 8.14 16.88
CA PRO A 253 -11.04 9.14 16.45
C PRO A 253 -10.33 10.48 16.40
N ALA A 254 -10.46 11.20 15.28
CA ALA A 254 -10.04 12.58 15.17
C ALA A 254 -10.63 13.30 16.38
N THR A 255 -9.76 13.76 17.29
CA THR A 255 -10.17 14.50 18.47
C THR A 255 -11.03 15.66 18.00
N ALA A 256 -12.32 15.58 18.34
CA ALA A 256 -13.25 16.67 18.13
C ALA A 256 -12.61 17.92 18.73
N ALA A 257 -12.46 18.96 17.91
CA ALA A 257 -12.04 20.27 18.37
C ALA A 257 -12.94 20.67 19.55
N SER A 258 -12.34 20.78 20.73
CA SER A 258 -12.95 21.33 21.90
C SER A 258 -13.41 22.76 21.58
N ARG A 259 -14.73 22.97 21.50
CA ARG A 259 -15.29 24.32 21.61
C ARG A 259 -14.94 24.84 23.00
N PRO A 260 -14.32 26.02 23.15
CA PRO A 260 -14.21 26.64 24.46
C PRO A 260 -15.62 27.03 24.91
N GLY A 261 -15.97 26.58 26.11
CA GLY A 261 -17.21 26.92 26.78
C GLY A 261 -17.29 28.41 27.07
N GLY A 262 -18.43 29.00 26.73
CA GLY A 262 -18.90 30.25 27.30
C GLY A 262 -20.11 29.94 28.18
N ALA A 263 -19.87 29.68 29.46
CA ALA A 263 -20.89 29.82 30.49
C ALA A 263 -20.65 31.15 31.19
N SER A 264 -21.57 32.09 31.03
CA SER A 264 -21.72 33.22 31.94
C SER A 264 -23.14 33.18 32.47
N THR A 265 -23.24 32.83 33.73
CA THR A 265 -24.41 32.95 34.59
C THR A 265 -24.52 34.38 35.09
N ALA A 266 -25.68 35.00 34.97
CA ALA A 266 -26.13 36.04 35.88
C ALA A 266 -27.67 36.04 35.93
N SER A 267 -28.18 35.73 37.12
CA SER A 267 -29.59 35.76 37.49
C SER A 267 -29.85 37.04 38.28
N ALA A 268 -30.90 37.79 37.97
CA ALA A 268 -31.47 38.80 38.88
C ALA A 268 -32.94 39.14 38.56
N LYS A 269 -33.82 38.57 39.39
CA LYS A 269 -34.96 39.19 40.12
C LYS A 269 -36.05 39.98 39.35
N SER A 270 -37.20 39.30 39.18
CA SER A 270 -38.57 39.64 39.61
C SER A 270 -39.02 41.10 39.84
N ALA A 271 -40.11 41.51 39.16
CA ALA A 271 -41.34 42.05 39.78
C ALA A 271 -42.54 42.02 38.78
N PRO A 272 -43.81 41.95 39.24
CA PRO A 272 -45.00 41.69 38.42
C PRO A 272 -45.88 42.95 38.19
N VAL A 273 -47.10 42.74 37.63
CA VAL A 273 -48.26 43.67 37.47
C VAL A 273 -48.30 44.36 36.09
N ARG A 274 -49.39 44.39 35.29
CA ARG A 274 -50.84 44.39 35.53
C ARG A 274 -51.60 43.92 34.28
N ALA A 275 -52.79 43.36 34.48
CA ALA A 275 -53.78 43.12 33.44
C ALA A 275 -54.70 44.34 33.19
N THR A 276 -55.22 44.39 31.96
CA THR A 276 -56.51 44.94 31.42
C THR A 276 -56.71 46.47 31.27
N PRO A 277 -57.69 46.93 30.45
CA PRO A 277 -58.18 46.45 29.13
C PRO A 277 -58.58 47.59 28.13
N LYS A 278 -59.12 47.16 26.96
CA LYS A 278 -60.13 47.79 26.06
C LYS A 278 -59.67 48.58 24.82
N GLY A 279 -60.36 48.24 23.73
CA GLY A 279 -60.37 48.84 22.40
C GLY A 279 -60.98 47.84 21.43
#